data_AF-A0A381VN99-F1
#
_entry.id   AF-A0A381VN99-F1
#
_cell.length_a   1.000
_cell.length_b   1.000
_cell.length_c   1.000
_cell.angle_alpha   90.00
_cell.angle_beta   90.00
_cell.angle_gamma   90.00
#
_symmetry.space_group_name_H-M   'P 1'
#
loop_
_entity.id
_entity.type
_entity.pdbx_description
1 polymer ?
#
loop_
_entity_poly.entity_id
_entity_poly.type
_entity_poly.pdbx_seq_one_letter_code
_entity_poly.pdbx_strand_id
1 'polypeptide(L)' 'MIGNCFDCLVEIDGETNLQACLVSVRDGMRIRPYPGYEPGNDIKMSEL' A
#
# COMPACT_ATOMS: atom_id res chain seq x y z
N MET A 1 2.29 -0.30 -16.88
CA MET A 1 2.13 -1.76 -16.64
C MET A 1 1.80 -1.94 -15.16
N ILE A 2 0.87 -2.84 -14.83
CA ILE A 2 0.54 -3.17 -13.43
C ILE A 2 1.78 -3.74 -12.71
N GLY A 3 1.95 -3.44 -11.43
CA GLY A 3 3.12 -3.90 -10.66
C GLY A 3 4.41 -3.09 -10.86
N ASN A 4 4.39 -1.99 -11.62
CA ASN A 4 5.59 -1.18 -11.88
C ASN A 4 5.72 0.10 -11.03
N CYS A 5 4.64 0.58 -10.40
CA CYS A 5 4.65 1.89 -9.72
C CYS A 5 4.99 1.83 -8.22
N PHE A 6 4.70 0.72 -7.53
CA PHE A 6 4.88 0.59 -6.07
C PHE A 6 4.01 1.53 -5.20
N ASP A 7 3.02 2.22 -5.77
CA ASP A 7 2.11 3.10 -5.01
C ASP A 7 1.12 2.34 -4.10
N CYS A 8 1.06 1.02 -4.24
CA CYS A 8 0.10 0.16 -3.52
C CYS A 8 0.78 -0.80 -2.55
N LEU A 9 1.96 -0.43 -2.03
CA LEU A 9 2.63 -1.22 -1.00
C LEU A 9 1.79 -1.32 0.26
N VAL A 10 1.68 -2.53 0.78
CA VAL A 10 0.93 -2.85 1.99
C VAL A 10 1.66 -3.92 2.81
N GLU A 11 1.24 -4.09 4.06
CA GLU A 11 1.52 -5.28 4.85
C GLU A 11 0.29 -6.19 4.83
N ILE A 12 0.47 -7.50 4.57
CA ILE A 12 -0.59 -8.51 4.63
C ILE A 12 -0.14 -9.63 5.55
N ASP A 13 -0.88 -9.88 6.62
CA ASP A 13 -0.60 -10.92 7.61
C ASP A 13 0.85 -10.92 8.15
N GLY A 14 1.45 -9.73 8.26
CA GLY A 14 2.81 -9.52 8.76
C GLY A 14 3.90 -9.46 7.68
N GLU A 15 3.58 -9.77 6.42
CA GLU A 15 4.51 -9.64 5.29
C GLU A 15 4.42 -8.24 4.67
N THR A 16 5.56 -7.55 4.59
CA THR A 16 5.66 -6.17 4.06
C THR A 16 6.19 -6.14 2.63
N ASN A 17 6.19 -4.95 2.00
CA ASN A 17 6.63 -4.73 0.61
C ASN A 17 5.76 -5.48 -0.43
N LEU A 18 4.52 -5.83 -0.09
CA LEU A 18 3.60 -6.48 -1.00
C LEU A 18 2.86 -5.43 -1.84
N GLN A 19 2.82 -5.62 -3.16
CA GLN A 19 2.03 -4.78 -4.05
C GLN A 19 0.57 -5.28 -4.05
N ALA A 20 -0.35 -4.53 -3.46
CA ALA A 20 -1.76 -4.93 -3.37
C ALA A 20 -2.37 -5.26 -4.74
N CYS A 21 -1.93 -4.58 -5.81
CA CYS A 21 -2.40 -4.82 -7.18
C CYS A 21 -2.02 -6.19 -7.77
N LEU A 22 -1.11 -6.93 -7.14
CA LEU A 22 -0.66 -8.26 -7.57
C LEU A 22 -1.07 -9.38 -6.61
N VAL A 23 -1.75 -9.06 -5.49
CA VAL A 23 -2.14 -10.04 -4.47
C VAL A 23 -3.63 -10.36 -4.60
N SER A 24 -3.95 -11.64 -4.79
CA SER A 24 -5.34 -12.12 -4.77
C SER A 24 -5.92 -12.04 -3.35
N VAL A 25 -7.11 -11.45 -3.22
CA VAL A 25 -7.82 -11.35 -1.94
C VAL A 25 -8.25 -12.75 -1.46
N ARG A 26 -8.06 -13.03 -0.17
CA ARG A 26 -8.64 -14.19 0.52
C ARG A 26 -9.34 -13.77 1.81
N ASP A 27 -10.31 -14.56 2.21
CA ASP A 27 -11.05 -14.32 3.45
C ASP A 27 -10.13 -14.32 4.67
N GLY A 28 -10.43 -13.45 5.64
CA GLY A 28 -9.67 -13.31 6.88
C GLY A 28 -8.29 -12.63 6.78
N MET A 29 -7.87 -12.13 5.61
CA MET A 29 -6.63 -11.34 5.49
C MET A 29 -6.63 -10.13 6.42
N ARG A 30 -5.51 -9.89 7.11
CA ARG A 30 -5.26 -8.65 7.85
C ARG A 30 -4.33 -7.76 7.06
N ILE A 31 -4.82 -6.60 6.65
CA ILE A 31 -4.09 -5.64 5.83
C ILE A 31 -3.76 -4.41 6.68
N ARG A 32 -2.52 -3.93 6.60
CA ARG A 32 -2.07 -2.66 7.18
C ARG A 32 -1.37 -1.81 6.12
N PRO A 33 -1.32 -0.48 6.29
CA PRO A 33 -0.50 0.37 5.44
C PRO A 33 0.98 -0.05 5.48
N TYR A 34 1.71 0.18 4.40
CA TYR A 34 3.16 0.00 4.40
C TYR A 34 3.82 0.80 5.54
N PRO A 35 4.76 0.23 6.29
CA PRO A 35 5.49 0.97 7.32
C PRO A 35 6.11 2.26 6.75
N GLY A 36 5.80 3.41 7.36
CA GLY A 36 6.22 4.73 6.88
C GLY A 36 5.21 5.43 5.97
N TYR A 37 4.08 4.82 5.66
CA TYR A 37 2.93 5.52 5.11
C TYR A 37 2.17 6.24 6.24
N GLU A 38 2.08 7.57 6.16
CA GLU A 38 1.28 8.40 7.07
C GLU A 38 -0.01 8.86 6.36
N PRO A 39 -1.18 8.28 6.68
CA PRO A 39 -2.44 8.70 6.09
C PRO A 39 -2.77 10.15 6.53
N GLY A 40 -3.05 11.04 5.59
CA GLY A 40 -3.45 12.43 5.86
C GLY A 40 -2.36 13.50 5.72
N ASN A 41 -1.15 13.13 5.26
CA ASN A 41 -0.11 14.11 4.88
C ASN A 41 -0.10 14.40 3.36
N ASP A 42 -1.17 14.04 2.66
CA ASP A 42 -1.44 14.32 1.25
C ASP A 42 -2.00 15.73 0.99
N ILE A 43 -1.88 16.64 1.97
CA ILE A 43 -2.16 18.07 1.74
C ILE A 43 -1.11 18.65 0.77
N LYS A 44 -1.48 18.58 -0.50
CA LYS A 44 -1.15 19.44 -1.65
C LYS A 44 0.32 19.58 -2.07
N MET A 45 0.74 18.69 -2.96
CA MET A 45 1.78 18.97 -3.96
C MET A 45 1.34 19.99 -5.03
N SER A 46 0.17 20.62 -4.87
CA SER A 46 -0.31 21.75 -5.68
C SER A 46 -0.02 23.13 -5.06
N GLU A 47 0.69 23.17 -3.92
CA GLU A 47 1.14 24.40 -3.25
C GLU A 47 2.69 24.52 -3.18
N LEU A 48 3.41 23.70 -3.96
CA LEU A 48 4.85 23.83 -4.23
C LEU A 48 5.11 24.21 -5.69
#